data_AF-S5Z770-F1
#
_entry.id   AF-S5Z770-F1
#
_cell.length_a   1.000
_cell.length_b   1.000
_cell.length_c   1.000
_cell.angle_alpha   90.00
_cell.angle_beta   90.00
_cell.angle_gamma   90.00
#
_symmetry.space_group_name_H-M   'P 1'
#
loop_
_entity.id
_entity.type
_entity.pdbx_description
1 polymer ?
#
loop_
_entity_poly.entity_id
_entity_poly.type
_entity_poly.pdbx_seq_one_letter_code
_entity_poly.pdbx_strand_id
1 'polypeptide(L)'
;MHFTEKVLETLRSQLVDVSGNGATYKGVITAQQLVEVARLIPKEELEEMVNDIPPIKDFVELAKREPSTLFLVNVLMDECVIVEAVLIPIDRAKELVRPLVKKLEKQLLQPDEILPVVEVEREGKKMFVQPPFIGKMFSWPTMAENAGNEEEYEYEEEILDKVEYGCDELPVVWDDILTLEKEVRLTCEEYESLVAKGKAYIMLWWD
;
A
#
# COMPACT_ATOMS: atom_id res chain seq x y z
N MET A 1 18.52 23.44 -4.19
CA MET A 1 17.28 22.92 -3.61
C MET A 1 17.02 21.60 -4.26
N HIS A 2 17.32 20.52 -3.53
CA HIS A 2 17.14 19.15 -4.01
C HIS A 2 15.66 18.90 -4.28
N PHE A 3 15.32 18.04 -5.24
CA PHE A 3 13.90 17.81 -5.55
C PHE A 3 13.16 17.19 -4.35
N THR A 4 13.86 16.41 -3.52
CA THR A 4 13.33 15.82 -2.29
C THR A 4 12.91 16.88 -1.26
N GLU A 5 13.62 18.01 -1.15
CA GLU A 5 13.18 19.15 -0.30
C GLU A 5 11.84 19.73 -0.77
N LYS A 6 11.65 19.90 -2.09
CA LYS A 6 10.38 20.38 -2.67
C LYS A 6 9.22 19.41 -2.43
N VAL A 7 9.51 18.10 -2.54
CA VAL A 7 8.52 17.05 -2.27
C VAL A 7 8.12 17.08 -0.79
N LEU A 8 9.10 17.17 0.13
CA LEU A 8 8.86 17.30 1.56
C LEU A 8 8.02 18.54 1.90
N GLU A 9 8.34 19.70 1.30
CA GLU A 9 7.55 20.93 1.48
C GLU A 9 6.10 20.76 1.02
N THR A 10 5.90 20.09 -0.11
CA THR A 10 4.57 19.86 -0.72
C THR A 10 3.73 18.90 0.12
N LEU A 11 4.36 17.88 0.74
CA LEU A 11 3.68 16.82 1.48
C LEU A 11 3.80 16.96 3.00
N ARG A 12 4.30 18.09 3.53
CA ARG A 12 4.74 18.24 4.92
C ARG A 12 3.73 17.77 5.98
N SER A 13 2.44 17.98 5.76
CA SER A 13 1.39 17.58 6.71
C SER A 13 1.08 16.08 6.69
N GLN A 14 1.54 15.36 5.67
CA GLN A 14 1.22 13.95 5.41
C GLN A 14 2.37 13.01 5.71
N LEU A 15 3.58 13.55 5.90
CA LEU A 15 4.80 12.78 6.10
C LEU A 15 5.20 12.76 7.57
N VAL A 16 5.69 11.60 8.03
CA VAL A 16 6.25 11.36 9.35
C VAL A 16 7.76 11.13 9.19
N ASP A 17 8.56 11.80 10.01
CA ASP A 17 10.00 11.52 10.13
C ASP A 17 10.17 10.18 10.87
N VAL A 18 10.53 9.13 10.13
CA VAL A 18 10.69 7.78 10.67
C VAL A 18 12.13 7.49 11.09
N SER A 19 13.10 8.30 10.67
CA SER A 19 14.49 8.17 11.09
C SER A 19 14.81 8.96 12.36
N GLY A 20 13.94 9.91 12.75
CA GLY A 20 14.08 10.76 13.93
C GLY A 20 15.19 11.82 13.82
N ASN A 21 15.82 11.91 12.65
CA ASN A 21 16.91 12.84 12.35
C ASN A 21 16.67 13.59 11.02
N GLY A 22 15.48 13.48 10.44
CA GLY A 22 15.10 14.15 9.20
C GLY A 22 15.75 13.58 7.94
N ALA A 23 16.29 12.36 7.96
CA ALA A 23 16.85 11.69 6.79
C ALA A 23 15.78 10.97 5.95
N THR A 24 14.75 10.42 6.60
CA THR A 24 13.75 9.57 5.96
C THR A 24 12.36 9.95 6.41
N TYR A 25 11.48 10.21 5.44
CA TYR A 25 10.08 10.55 5.70
C TYR A 25 9.13 9.59 4.99
N LYS A 26 8.17 9.04 5.71
CA LYS A 26 7.12 8.17 5.14
C LYS A 26 5.73 8.78 5.28
N GLY A 27 4.85 8.49 4.33
CA GLY A 27 3.45 8.87 4.46
C GLY A 27 2.55 8.31 3.37
N VAL A 28 1.26 8.20 3.66
CA VAL A 28 0.26 7.81 2.66
C VAL A 28 -0.34 9.04 2.02
N ILE A 29 -0.25 9.12 0.69
CA ILE A 29 -0.75 10.22 -0.11
C ILE A 29 -1.82 9.76 -1.09
N THR A 30 -2.64 10.70 -1.53
CA THR A 30 -3.67 10.48 -2.55
C THR A 30 -3.06 10.38 -3.95
N ALA A 31 -3.82 9.79 -4.88
CA ALA A 31 -3.48 9.80 -6.31
C ALA A 31 -3.19 11.21 -6.86
N GLN A 32 -4.00 12.21 -6.49
CA GLN A 32 -3.78 13.60 -6.92
C GLN A 32 -2.43 14.13 -6.42
N GLN A 33 -2.11 13.90 -5.15
CA GLN A 33 -0.84 14.33 -4.56
C GLN A 33 0.33 13.63 -5.23
N LEU A 34 0.24 12.33 -5.56
CA LEU A 34 1.29 11.64 -6.30
C LEU A 34 1.52 12.28 -7.68
N VAL A 35 0.45 12.65 -8.39
CA VAL A 35 0.56 13.35 -9.68
C VAL A 35 1.21 14.72 -9.54
N GLU A 36 0.96 15.43 -8.43
CA GLU A 36 1.59 16.72 -8.14
C GLU A 36 3.09 16.55 -7.80
N VAL A 37 3.41 15.60 -6.93
CA VAL A 37 4.79 15.22 -6.55
C VAL A 37 5.61 14.85 -7.77
N ALA A 38 5.06 14.07 -8.69
CA ALA A 38 5.75 13.66 -9.90
C ALA A 38 6.17 14.83 -10.81
N ARG A 39 5.55 16.02 -10.69
CA ARG A 39 5.97 17.22 -11.44
C ARG A 39 7.23 17.87 -10.86
N LEU A 40 7.58 17.52 -9.62
CA LEU A 40 8.72 18.07 -8.89
C LEU A 40 9.97 17.20 -9.05
N ILE A 41 9.78 15.91 -9.38
CA ILE A 41 10.83 14.91 -9.53
C ILE A 41 11.43 15.03 -10.95
N PRO A 42 12.77 15.00 -11.10
CA PRO A 42 13.43 14.94 -12.40
C PRO A 42 12.95 13.74 -13.23
N LYS A 43 12.97 13.86 -14.55
CA LYS A 43 12.41 12.82 -15.42
C LYS A 43 13.15 11.50 -15.29
N GLU A 44 14.46 11.57 -15.10
CA GLU A 44 15.36 10.44 -14.94
C GLU A 44 14.99 9.63 -13.69
N GLU A 45 14.76 10.33 -12.58
CA GLU A 45 14.35 9.75 -11.28
C GLU A 45 12.94 9.12 -11.34
N LEU A 46 12.04 9.62 -12.19
CA LEU A 46 10.72 9.01 -12.39
C LEU A 46 10.77 7.66 -13.13
N GLU A 47 11.83 7.42 -13.89
CA GLU A 47 12.03 6.23 -14.70
C GLU A 47 12.93 5.19 -14.02
N GLU A 48 13.60 5.57 -12.93
CA GLU A 48 14.48 4.71 -12.15
C GLU A 48 13.70 3.65 -11.38
N MET A 49 14.31 2.47 -11.27
CA MET A 49 13.81 1.33 -10.51
C MET A 49 14.74 1.14 -9.32
N VAL A 50 14.18 0.96 -8.12
CA VAL A 50 14.93 0.78 -6.88
C VAL A 50 14.53 -0.57 -6.30
N ASN A 51 15.45 -1.53 -6.16
CA ASN A 51 15.20 -2.85 -5.55
C ASN A 51 13.88 -3.51 -6.00
N ASP A 52 13.69 -3.67 -7.32
CA ASP A 52 12.49 -4.25 -7.95
C ASP A 52 11.15 -3.48 -7.73
N ILE A 53 11.20 -2.32 -7.07
CA ILE A 53 10.07 -1.39 -6.96
C ILE A 53 9.81 -0.76 -8.33
N PRO A 54 8.55 -0.81 -8.84
CA PRO A 54 8.20 -0.18 -10.10
C PRO A 54 8.59 1.31 -10.17
N PRO A 55 8.98 1.84 -11.34
CA PRO A 55 9.27 3.26 -11.48
C PRO A 55 8.08 4.13 -11.11
N ILE A 56 8.34 5.30 -10.52
CA ILE A 56 7.28 6.24 -10.06
C ILE A 56 6.30 6.58 -11.19
N LYS A 57 6.78 6.67 -12.44
CA LYS A 57 5.92 6.94 -13.60
C LYS A 57 4.76 5.94 -13.72
N ASP A 58 4.97 4.67 -13.40
CA ASP A 58 3.97 3.62 -13.53
C ASP A 58 2.88 3.81 -12.47
N PHE A 59 3.27 4.21 -11.25
CA PHE A 59 2.33 4.58 -10.19
C PHE A 59 1.58 5.88 -10.50
N VAL A 60 2.22 6.85 -11.15
CA VAL A 60 1.58 8.10 -11.60
C VAL A 60 0.55 7.82 -12.69
N GLU A 61 0.82 6.88 -13.60
CA GLU A 61 -0.17 6.41 -14.57
C GLU A 61 -1.37 5.74 -13.89
N LEU A 62 -1.11 4.88 -12.89
CA LEU A 62 -2.17 4.27 -12.08
C LEU A 62 -2.99 5.33 -11.36
N ALA A 63 -2.36 6.30 -10.70
CA ALA A 63 -3.02 7.39 -9.99
C ALA A 63 -3.94 8.23 -10.89
N LYS A 64 -3.54 8.46 -12.15
CA LYS A 64 -4.39 9.17 -13.13
C LYS A 64 -5.61 8.36 -13.55
N ARG A 65 -5.49 7.02 -13.60
CA ARG A 65 -6.57 6.11 -14.02
C ARG A 65 -7.52 5.80 -12.86
N GLU A 66 -6.99 5.62 -11.67
CA GLU A 66 -7.71 5.22 -10.46
C GLU A 66 -7.50 6.24 -9.33
N PRO A 67 -8.27 7.35 -9.31
CA PRO A 67 -8.08 8.43 -8.34
C PRO A 67 -8.37 8.06 -6.89
N SER A 68 -9.05 6.94 -6.64
CA SER A 68 -9.38 6.45 -5.30
C SER A 68 -8.23 5.69 -4.63
N THR A 69 -7.19 5.35 -5.39
CA THR A 69 -6.01 4.63 -4.88
C THR A 69 -5.14 5.58 -4.05
N LEU A 70 -4.59 5.05 -2.95
CA LEU A 70 -3.59 5.74 -2.14
C LEU A 70 -2.21 5.10 -2.33
N PHE A 71 -1.17 5.86 -1.99
CA PHE A 71 0.21 5.47 -2.22
C PHE A 71 1.03 5.73 -0.96
N LEU A 72 1.71 4.71 -0.45
CA LEU A 72 2.71 4.87 0.59
C LEU A 72 4.01 5.34 -0.09
N VAL A 73 4.44 6.55 0.26
CA VAL A 73 5.67 7.14 -0.27
C VAL A 73 6.72 7.22 0.81
N ASN A 74 7.96 6.96 0.41
CA ASN A 74 9.16 7.16 1.20
C ASN A 74 10.04 8.22 0.51
N VAL A 75 10.40 9.28 1.24
CA VAL A 75 11.26 10.36 0.78
C VAL A 75 12.59 10.23 1.52
N LEU A 76 13.63 9.82 0.79
CA LEU A 76 15.00 9.77 1.25
C LEU A 76 15.66 11.12 0.93
N MET A 77 15.94 11.91 1.96
CA MET A 77 16.48 13.26 1.78
C MET A 77 17.80 13.21 1.01
N ASP A 78 17.96 14.16 0.07
CA ASP A 78 19.10 14.23 -0.86
C ASP A 78 19.38 12.99 -1.73
N GLU A 79 18.48 12.01 -1.72
CA GLU A 79 18.61 10.77 -2.48
C GLU A 79 17.46 10.64 -3.48
N CYS A 80 16.33 10.05 -3.08
CA CYS A 80 15.23 9.75 -3.99
C CYS A 80 13.84 9.77 -3.33
N VAL A 81 12.81 9.55 -4.14
CA VAL A 81 11.44 9.31 -3.69
C VAL A 81 11.03 7.93 -4.18
N ILE A 82 10.46 7.12 -3.31
CA ILE A 82 10.05 5.74 -3.60
C ILE A 82 8.57 5.61 -3.26
N VAL A 83 7.84 4.82 -4.05
CA VAL A 83 6.49 4.38 -3.72
C VAL A 83 6.59 2.94 -3.23
N GLU A 84 6.59 2.75 -1.92
CA GLU A 84 6.75 1.42 -1.30
C GLU A 84 5.46 0.63 -1.34
N ALA A 85 4.29 1.27 -1.38
CA ALA A 85 3.03 0.52 -1.46
C ALA A 85 1.92 1.26 -2.20
N VAL A 86 1.01 0.46 -2.74
CA VAL A 86 -0.25 0.90 -3.34
C VAL A 86 -1.40 0.36 -2.50
N LEU A 87 -2.28 1.24 -2.03
CA LEU A 87 -3.46 0.90 -1.25
C LEU A 87 -4.71 1.09 -2.11
N ILE A 88 -5.27 -0.03 -2.57
CA ILE A 88 -6.46 -0.07 -3.42
C ILE A 88 -7.69 -0.22 -2.51
N PRO A 89 -8.71 0.66 -2.60
CA PRO A 89 -9.95 0.50 -1.85
C PRO A 89 -10.54 -0.90 -2.02
N ILE A 90 -10.96 -1.52 -0.92
CA ILE A 90 -11.34 -2.94 -0.91
C ILE A 90 -12.54 -3.23 -1.81
N ASP A 91 -13.46 -2.27 -1.95
CA ASP A 91 -14.62 -2.33 -2.85
C ASP A 91 -14.23 -2.31 -4.34
N ARG A 92 -13.01 -1.85 -4.67
CA ARG A 92 -12.42 -1.88 -6.01
C ARG A 92 -11.42 -3.01 -6.21
N ALA A 93 -11.13 -3.79 -5.16
CA ALA A 93 -10.06 -4.79 -5.19
C ALA A 93 -10.25 -5.83 -6.30
N LYS A 94 -11.48 -6.33 -6.48
CA LYS A 94 -11.81 -7.34 -7.52
C LYS A 94 -11.47 -6.86 -8.94
N GLU A 95 -11.67 -5.58 -9.21
CA GLU A 95 -11.45 -4.99 -10.53
C GLU A 95 -10.00 -4.57 -10.77
N LEU A 96 -9.28 -4.18 -9.72
CA LEU A 96 -7.99 -3.51 -9.85
C LEU A 96 -6.79 -4.34 -9.43
N VAL A 97 -6.90 -5.15 -8.37
CA VAL A 97 -5.76 -5.89 -7.81
C VAL A 97 -5.26 -6.93 -8.81
N ARG A 98 -6.15 -7.81 -9.30
CA ARG A 98 -5.74 -8.91 -10.20
C ARG A 98 -5.13 -8.42 -11.52
N PRO A 99 -5.70 -7.43 -12.23
CA PRO A 99 -5.06 -6.90 -13.44
C PRO A 99 -3.72 -6.22 -13.17
N LEU A 100 -3.59 -5.51 -12.03
CA LEU A 100 -2.35 -4.86 -11.64
C LEU A 100 -1.26 -5.90 -11.34
N VAL A 101 -1.55 -6.91 -10.52
CA VAL A 101 -0.60 -8.00 -10.21
C VAL A 101 -0.16 -8.72 -11.48
N LYS A 102 -1.10 -9.10 -12.37
CA LYS A 102 -0.76 -9.72 -13.66
C LYS A 102 0.11 -8.84 -14.57
N LYS A 103 -0.04 -7.51 -14.48
CA LYS A 103 0.82 -6.57 -15.22
C LYS A 103 2.23 -6.57 -14.62
N LEU A 104 2.33 -6.48 -13.29
CA LEU A 104 3.59 -6.46 -12.54
C LEU A 104 4.39 -7.76 -12.68
N GLU A 105 3.73 -8.91 -12.64
CA GLU A 105 4.33 -10.23 -12.88
C GLU A 105 5.04 -10.31 -14.24
N LYS A 106 4.40 -9.79 -15.30
CA LYS A 106 5.01 -9.74 -16.65
C LYS A 106 6.22 -8.82 -16.73
N GLN A 107 6.32 -7.86 -15.82
CA GLN A 107 7.43 -6.93 -15.72
C GLN A 107 8.51 -7.41 -14.74
N LEU A 108 8.30 -8.54 -14.03
CA LEU A 108 9.14 -9.03 -12.93
C LEU A 108 9.24 -8.04 -11.75
N LEU A 109 8.15 -7.31 -11.47
CA LEU A 109 8.08 -6.28 -10.41
C LEU A 109 7.00 -6.66 -9.36
N GLN A 110 7.00 -7.92 -8.94
CA GLN A 110 5.97 -8.44 -8.04
C GLN A 110 6.10 -7.78 -6.66
N PRO A 111 4.97 -7.45 -5.99
CA PRO A 111 5.02 -7.00 -4.61
C PRO A 111 5.48 -8.15 -3.70
N ASP A 112 6.23 -7.82 -2.65
CA ASP A 112 6.66 -8.76 -1.61
C ASP A 112 5.47 -9.29 -0.82
N GLU A 113 4.52 -8.40 -0.52
CA GLU A 113 3.31 -8.75 0.21
C GLU A 113 2.04 -8.13 -0.40
N ILE A 114 0.94 -8.89 -0.34
CA ILE A 114 -0.41 -8.40 -0.65
C ILE A 114 -1.29 -8.67 0.56
N LEU A 115 -1.70 -7.62 1.26
CA LEU A 115 -2.36 -7.72 2.55
C LEU A 115 -3.39 -6.61 2.75
N PRO A 116 -4.47 -6.86 3.50
CA PRO A 116 -5.45 -5.82 3.80
C PRO A 116 -4.90 -4.80 4.80
N VAL A 117 -5.34 -3.56 4.69
CA VAL A 117 -4.99 -2.47 5.60
C VAL A 117 -6.25 -1.66 5.90
N VAL A 118 -6.40 -1.18 7.13
CA VAL A 118 -7.47 -0.24 7.47
C VAL A 118 -6.91 1.11 7.90
N GLU A 119 -7.59 2.16 7.47
CA GLU A 119 -7.30 3.53 7.88
C GLU A 119 -8.01 3.83 9.20
N VAL A 120 -7.24 4.25 10.21
CA VAL A 120 -7.77 4.67 11.50
C VAL A 120 -7.34 6.09 11.83
N GLU A 121 -8.10 6.77 12.69
CA GLU A 121 -7.73 8.06 13.24
C GLU A 121 -7.71 7.95 14.77
N ARG A 122 -6.53 8.18 15.37
CA ARG A 122 -6.32 8.15 16.83
C ARG A 122 -5.56 9.41 17.22
N GLU A 123 -6.06 10.12 18.24
CA GLU A 123 -5.43 11.33 18.76
C GLU A 123 -5.17 12.42 17.70
N GLY A 124 -6.04 12.50 16.68
CA GLY A 124 -5.91 13.42 15.55
C GLY A 124 -4.83 13.04 14.54
N LYS A 125 -4.25 11.84 14.64
CA LYS A 125 -3.31 11.28 13.68
C LYS A 125 -3.97 10.19 12.85
N LYS A 126 -3.74 10.25 11.54
CA LYS A 126 -4.11 9.21 10.60
C LYS A 126 -3.07 8.09 10.65
N MET A 127 -3.52 6.85 10.83
CA MET A 127 -2.68 5.65 10.86
C MET A 127 -3.24 4.61 9.90
N PHE A 128 -2.39 3.70 9.44
CA PHE A 128 -2.76 2.64 8.51
C PHE A 128 -2.31 1.32 9.09
N VAL A 129 -3.25 0.46 9.44
CA VAL A 129 -2.99 -0.67 10.32
C VAL A 129 -3.29 -2.00 9.63
N GLN A 130 -2.36 -2.95 9.72
CA GLN A 130 -2.47 -4.28 9.14
C GLN A 130 -3.17 -5.25 10.11
N PRO A 131 -4.24 -5.97 9.70
CA PRO A 131 -4.91 -6.93 10.54
C PRO A 131 -4.26 -8.30 10.72
N PRO A 132 -4.18 -8.85 11.96
CA PRO A 132 -3.39 -10.03 12.29
C PRO A 132 -4.05 -11.32 11.77
N PHE A 133 -5.35 -11.29 11.46
CA PHE A 133 -6.13 -12.49 11.15
C PHE A 133 -6.39 -12.71 9.66
N ILE A 134 -6.01 -11.77 8.78
CA ILE A 134 -6.27 -11.91 7.33
C ILE A 134 -5.06 -12.54 6.59
N GLY A 135 -4.02 -12.97 7.32
CA GLY A 135 -2.94 -13.81 6.76
C GLY A 135 -3.41 -15.20 6.27
N LYS A 136 -4.66 -15.60 6.54
CA LYS A 136 -5.28 -16.83 5.99
C LYS A 136 -6.31 -16.60 4.89
N MET A 137 -6.82 -15.38 4.72
CA MET A 137 -7.91 -15.06 3.78
C MET A 137 -7.40 -14.58 2.42
N PHE A 138 -6.19 -14.00 2.38
CA PHE A 138 -5.46 -13.75 1.14
C PHE A 138 -4.31 -14.76 1.03
N SER A 139 -4.63 -16.03 0.81
CA SER A 139 -3.65 -16.94 0.22
C SER A 139 -3.61 -16.67 -1.30
N TRP A 140 -3.15 -15.49 -1.72
CA TRP A 140 -2.61 -15.41 -3.07
C TRP A 140 -1.40 -16.34 -3.07
N PRO A 141 -1.20 -17.21 -4.07
CA PRO A 141 -0.07 -18.12 -4.06
C PRO A 141 1.20 -17.26 -4.07
N THR A 142 1.87 -17.16 -2.92
CA THR A 142 3.28 -16.78 -2.87
C THR A 142 3.98 -17.74 -3.82
N MET A 143 4.48 -17.25 -4.95
CA MET A 143 5.07 -18.05 -6.03
C MET A 143 6.42 -18.70 -5.67
N ALA A 144 6.65 -19.01 -4.39
CA ALA A 144 7.68 -19.97 -4.02
C ALA A 144 7.29 -21.43 -4.35
N GLU A 145 6.00 -21.74 -4.58
CA GLU A 145 5.56 -23.14 -4.80
C GLU A 145 5.13 -23.50 -6.23
N ASN A 146 4.97 -22.54 -7.16
CA ASN A 146 4.39 -22.82 -8.49
C ASN A 146 5.39 -22.80 -9.66
N ALA A 147 6.66 -23.15 -9.41
CA ALA A 147 7.58 -23.54 -10.47
C ALA A 147 7.27 -24.99 -10.93
N GLY A 148 6.15 -25.16 -11.64
CA GLY A 148 5.95 -26.32 -12.52
C GLY A 148 4.73 -27.20 -12.25
N ASN A 149 3.51 -26.66 -12.37
CA ASN A 149 2.35 -27.47 -12.75
C ASN A 149 1.35 -26.64 -13.59
N GLU A 150 1.15 -27.08 -14.84
CA GLU A 150 0.20 -26.54 -15.82
C GLU A 150 -1.23 -27.06 -15.58
N GLU A 151 -1.70 -27.08 -14.32
CA GLU A 151 -3.12 -27.35 -14.04
C GLU A 151 -3.82 -26.02 -13.76
N GLU A 152 -4.62 -25.57 -14.74
CA GLU A 152 -5.48 -24.40 -14.68
C GLU A 152 -6.32 -24.41 -13.38
N TYR A 153 -5.97 -23.52 -12.46
CA TYR A 153 -6.53 -23.47 -11.11
C TYR A 153 -7.96 -22.93 -11.11
N GLU A 154 -8.95 -23.82 -10.96
CA GLU A 154 -10.32 -23.49 -10.46
C GLU A 154 -10.30 -22.92 -9.02
N TYR A 155 -9.14 -22.88 -8.35
CA TYR A 155 -8.95 -22.29 -7.02
C TYR A 155 -8.84 -20.75 -7.01
N GLU A 156 -8.68 -20.09 -8.16
CA GLU A 156 -8.39 -18.64 -8.21
C GLU A 156 -9.63 -17.73 -8.08
N GLU A 157 -10.84 -18.22 -8.36
CA GLU A 157 -12.06 -17.41 -8.21
C GLU A 157 -12.53 -17.31 -6.75
N GLU A 158 -12.26 -18.30 -5.91
CA GLU A 158 -12.78 -18.32 -4.52
C GLU A 158 -12.08 -17.33 -3.57
N ILE A 159 -10.81 -16.98 -3.80
CA ILE A 159 -10.02 -16.16 -2.85
C ILE A 159 -10.56 -14.72 -2.77
N LEU A 160 -11.06 -14.18 -3.89
CA LEU A 160 -11.67 -12.83 -3.92
C LEU A 160 -13.17 -12.84 -3.57
N ASP A 161 -13.85 -13.99 -3.70
CA ASP A 161 -15.29 -14.11 -3.41
C ASP A 161 -15.57 -14.52 -1.94
N LYS A 162 -14.58 -15.03 -1.19
CA LYS A 162 -14.69 -15.38 0.24
C LYS A 162 -13.91 -14.43 1.15
N VAL A 163 -14.12 -13.12 1.02
CA VAL A 163 -13.76 -12.20 2.10
C VAL A 163 -14.85 -12.28 3.18
N GLU A 164 -14.85 -13.37 3.95
CA GLU A 164 -15.73 -13.50 5.13
C GLU A 164 -15.08 -12.79 6.31
N TYR A 165 -15.54 -11.58 6.62
CA TYR A 165 -15.09 -10.84 7.80
C TYR A 165 -15.62 -11.53 9.07
N GLY A 166 -14.79 -12.31 9.73
CA GLY A 166 -15.09 -12.93 11.03
C GLY A 166 -14.08 -12.46 12.08
N CYS A 167 -14.55 -11.74 13.09
CA CYS A 167 -13.75 -11.36 14.24
C CYS A 167 -14.31 -12.07 15.47
N ASP A 168 -13.65 -13.16 15.86
CA ASP A 168 -14.02 -13.95 17.03
C ASP A 168 -13.47 -13.25 18.30
N GLU A 169 -14.27 -12.33 18.82
CA GLU A 169 -14.35 -11.85 20.23
C GLU A 169 -13.14 -11.17 20.91
N LEU A 170 -11.94 -11.06 20.32
CA LEU A 170 -10.79 -10.40 20.97
C LEU A 170 -10.47 -9.01 20.40
N PRO A 171 -10.05 -8.03 21.23
CA PRO A 171 -9.52 -6.76 20.73
C PRO A 171 -8.31 -7.04 19.86
N VAL A 172 -8.38 -6.59 18.62
CA VAL A 172 -7.40 -6.90 17.59
C VAL A 172 -6.25 -5.91 17.71
N VAL A 173 -5.02 -6.40 17.84
CA VAL A 173 -3.80 -5.60 17.93
C VAL A 173 -3.17 -5.49 16.55
N TRP A 174 -2.84 -4.27 16.13
CA TRP A 174 -2.21 -3.98 14.84
C TRP A 174 -0.95 -3.15 14.93
N ASP A 175 -0.18 -3.23 13.86
CA ASP A 175 1.01 -2.43 13.61
C ASP A 175 0.67 -1.32 12.59
N ASP A 176 1.10 -0.09 12.87
CA ASP A 176 1.00 1.02 11.93
C ASP A 176 2.10 0.90 10.86
N ILE A 177 1.72 0.78 9.58
CA ILE A 177 2.66 0.55 8.48
C ILE A 177 3.63 1.74 8.27
N LEU A 178 3.30 2.93 8.78
CA LEU A 178 4.15 4.11 8.66
C LEU A 178 5.34 4.06 9.60
N THR A 179 5.10 3.66 10.84
CA THR A 179 6.06 3.79 11.95
C THR A 179 6.55 2.46 12.49
N LEU A 180 5.87 1.36 12.11
CA LEU A 180 6.01 0.03 12.69
C LEU A 180 5.84 0.03 14.23
N GLU A 181 5.21 1.07 14.78
CA GLU A 181 4.82 1.10 16.19
C GLU A 181 3.72 0.06 16.40
N LYS A 182 3.92 -0.76 17.43
CA LYS A 182 2.99 -1.83 17.79
C LYS A 182 1.92 -1.28 18.73
N GLU A 183 0.70 -1.74 18.51
CA GLU A 183 -0.48 -1.59 19.37
C GLU A 183 -1.49 -0.51 19.01
N VAL A 184 -2.10 -0.60 17.83
CA VAL A 184 -3.48 -0.11 17.66
C VAL A 184 -4.46 -1.22 18.03
N ARG A 185 -5.29 -0.98 19.06
CA ARG A 185 -6.39 -1.87 19.41
C ARG A 185 -7.70 -1.34 18.83
N LEU A 186 -8.42 -2.18 18.08
CA LEU A 186 -9.84 -1.97 17.79
C LEU A 186 -10.62 -3.25 18.10
N THR A 187 -11.88 -3.03 18.43
CA THR A 187 -12.92 -4.04 18.53
C THR A 187 -13.37 -4.49 17.14
N CYS A 188 -14.07 -5.63 17.08
CA CYS A 188 -14.68 -6.13 15.85
C CYS A 188 -15.66 -5.11 15.23
N GLU A 189 -16.50 -4.49 16.06
CA GLU A 189 -17.47 -3.47 15.60
C GLU A 189 -16.79 -2.22 15.02
N GLU A 190 -15.69 -1.77 15.64
CA GLU A 190 -14.90 -0.65 15.11
C GLU A 190 -14.29 -1.02 13.75
N TYR A 191 -13.75 -2.23 13.60
CA TYR A 191 -13.22 -2.73 12.33
C TYR A 191 -14.30 -2.79 11.24
N GLU A 192 -15.44 -3.45 11.51
CA GLU A 192 -16.56 -3.53 10.57
C GLU A 192 -17.07 -2.13 10.19
N SER A 193 -17.11 -1.20 11.15
CA SER A 193 -17.48 0.18 10.88
C SER A 193 -16.50 0.88 9.91
N LEU A 194 -15.20 0.60 10.01
CA LEU A 194 -14.19 1.17 9.11
C LEU A 194 -14.34 0.60 7.69
N VAL A 195 -14.56 -0.71 7.58
CA VAL A 195 -14.85 -1.35 6.29
C VAL A 195 -16.09 -0.72 5.66
N ALA A 196 -17.18 -0.58 6.41
CA ALA A 196 -18.42 0.05 5.94
C ALA A 196 -18.27 1.53 5.56
N LYS A 197 -17.28 2.23 6.14
CA LYS A 197 -16.93 3.62 5.81
C LYS A 197 -16.00 3.76 4.60
N GLY A 198 -15.62 2.66 3.95
CA GLY A 198 -14.67 2.67 2.83
C GLY A 198 -13.24 2.97 3.26
N LYS A 199 -12.90 2.68 4.52
CA LYS A 199 -11.56 2.88 5.10
C LYS A 199 -10.74 1.58 5.14
N ALA A 200 -11.06 0.63 4.27
CA ALA A 200 -10.36 -0.63 4.13
C ALA A 200 -9.78 -0.74 2.72
N TYR A 201 -8.56 -1.26 2.65
CA TYR A 201 -7.75 -1.29 1.43
C TYR A 201 -7.09 -2.66 1.29
N ILE A 202 -6.77 -3.04 0.06
CA ILE A 202 -5.77 -4.06 -0.24
C ILE A 202 -4.47 -3.33 -0.57
N MET A 203 -3.44 -3.60 0.21
CA MET A 203 -2.11 -3.06 0.03
C MET A 203 -1.27 -4.05 -0.80
N LEU A 204 -0.61 -3.55 -1.82
CA LEU A 204 0.51 -4.21 -2.50
C LEU A 204 1.77 -3.49 -2.02
N TRP A 205 2.68 -4.20 -1.35
CA TRP A 205 3.85 -3.64 -0.69
C TRP A 205 5.15 -4.19 -1.29
N TRP A 206 6.14 -3.31 -1.43
CA TRP A 206 7.52 -3.60 -1.81
C TRP A 206 8.48 -3.06 -0.73
N ASP A 207 9.47 -3.85 -0.32
CA ASP A 207 10.49 -3.51 0.70
C ASP A 207 11.92 -3.38 0.12
#